data_AF-A0A0P7V1I4-F1
#
_entry.id   AF-A0A0P7V1I4-F1
#
_cell.length_a   1.000
_cell.length_b   1.000
_cell.length_c   1.000
_cell.angle_alpha   90.00
_cell.angle_beta   90.00
_cell.angle_gamma   90.00
#
_symmetry.space_group_name_H-M   'P 1'
#
loop_
_entity.id
_entity.type
_entity.pdbx_description
1 polymer ?
#
loop_
_entity_poly.entity_id
_entity_poly.type
_entity_poly.pdbx_seq_one_letter_code
_entity_poly.pdbx_strand_id
1 'polypeptide(L)'
;MVDKFVGTWKMISSDNFDDYMKALGVGFATRQMGNMAKPSLSFSVDDQGLICMRSQSTFKTTEVKFKLGEEFEEVTADDRKTKTTFTLDNGKLIQKQCWDGKETTLEREISDGKLV
;
A
#
# COMPACT_ATOMS: atom_id res chain seq x y z
N MET A 1 7.36 -11.84 10.95
CA MET A 1 7.87 -12.16 9.60
C MET A 1 6.85 -11.70 8.56
N VAL A 2 7.29 -11.40 7.34
CA VAL A 2 6.40 -10.91 6.26
C VAL A 2 5.43 -12.00 5.78
N ASP A 3 5.74 -13.27 6.03
CA ASP A 3 4.96 -14.43 5.59
C ASP A 3 3.50 -14.40 6.03
N LYS A 4 3.21 -13.77 7.17
CA LYS A 4 1.82 -13.63 7.65
C LYS A 4 0.94 -12.75 6.76
N PHE A 5 1.53 -11.92 5.89
CA PHE A 5 0.82 -11.09 4.94
C PHE A 5 0.62 -11.79 3.59
N VAL A 6 1.36 -12.87 3.31
CA VAL A 6 1.30 -13.60 2.03
C VAL A 6 -0.09 -14.16 1.80
N GLY A 7 -0.61 -13.94 0.59
CA GLY A 7 -1.98 -14.28 0.23
C GLY A 7 -2.66 -13.15 -0.53
N THR A 8 -3.96 -13.29 -0.74
CA THR A 8 -4.80 -12.28 -1.40
C THR A 8 -5.88 -11.81 -0.44
N TRP A 9 -5.88 -10.51 -0.17
CA TRP A 9 -6.81 -9.81 0.71
C TRP A 9 -7.82 -9.05 -0.13
N LYS A 10 -9.09 -9.08 0.26
CA LYS A 10 -10.15 -8.28 -0.37
C LYS A 10 -10.59 -7.19 0.59
N MET A 11 -10.70 -5.97 0.11
CA MET A 11 -11.24 -4.87 0.91
C MET A 11 -12.68 -5.15 1.31
N ILE A 12 -12.98 -5.04 2.61
CA ILE A 12 -14.32 -5.24 3.18
C ILE A 12 -14.91 -3.94 3.76
N SER A 13 -14.07 -3.03 4.22
CA SER A 13 -14.44 -1.73 4.78
C SER A 13 -13.33 -0.71 4.51
N SER A 14 -13.69 0.57 4.58
CA SER A 14 -12.76 1.68 4.44
C SER A 14 -13.35 2.87 5.19
N ASP A 15 -12.56 3.44 6.12
CA ASP A 15 -12.95 4.58 6.92
C ASP A 15 -11.98 5.73 6.64
N ASN A 16 -12.51 6.96 6.52
CA ASN A 16 -11.75 8.20 6.36
C ASN A 16 -10.83 8.29 5.11
N PHE A 17 -11.05 7.46 4.09
CA PHE A 17 -10.18 7.41 2.90
C PHE A 17 -10.27 8.67 2.02
N ASP A 18 -11.44 9.32 1.94
CA ASP A 18 -11.59 10.60 1.20
C ASP A 18 -10.69 11.70 1.78
N ASP A 19 -10.71 11.86 3.10
CA ASP A 19 -9.92 12.89 3.79
C ASP A 19 -8.42 12.59 3.70
N TYR A 20 -8.02 11.31 3.77
CA TYR A 20 -6.64 10.91 3.50
C TYR A 20 -6.20 11.29 2.09
N MET A 21 -6.96 10.91 1.06
CA MET A 21 -6.66 11.26 -0.33
C MET A 21 -6.63 12.79 -0.53
N LYS A 22 -7.53 13.53 0.12
CA LYS A 22 -7.57 14.98 0.08
C LYS A 22 -6.30 15.60 0.68
N ALA A 23 -5.81 15.08 1.81
CA ALA A 23 -4.57 15.52 2.44
C ALA A 23 -3.34 15.26 1.55
N LEU A 24 -3.36 14.18 0.75
CA LEU A 24 -2.34 13.91 -0.27
C LEU A 24 -2.41 14.85 -1.49
N GLY A 25 -3.48 15.65 -1.62
CA GLY A 25 -3.70 16.54 -2.77
C GLY A 25 -4.43 15.89 -3.94
N VAL A 26 -5.04 14.71 -3.74
CA VAL A 26 -5.79 14.00 -4.79
C VAL A 26 -7.06 14.77 -5.15
N GLY A 27 -7.27 15.02 -6.44
CA GLY A 27 -8.43 15.73 -6.97
C GLY A 27 -9.77 15.03 -6.70
N PHE A 28 -10.85 15.81 -6.56
CA PHE A 28 -12.17 15.32 -6.13
C PHE A 28 -12.69 14.13 -6.95
N ALA A 29 -12.60 14.18 -8.28
CA ALA A 29 -13.07 13.09 -9.14
C ALA A 29 -12.34 11.77 -8.89
N THR A 30 -11.01 11.82 -8.73
CA THR A 30 -10.20 10.63 -8.41
C THR A 30 -10.56 10.08 -7.03
N ARG A 31 -10.85 10.96 -6.06
CA ARG A 31 -11.31 10.51 -4.73
C ARG A 31 -12.65 9.79 -4.79
N GLN A 32 -13.60 10.27 -5.57
CA GLN A 32 -14.88 9.59 -5.75
C GLN A 32 -14.70 8.18 -6.33
N MET A 33 -13.86 8.02 -7.37
CA MET A 33 -13.53 6.70 -7.91
C MET A 33 -12.80 5.82 -6.88
N GLY A 34 -11.88 6.40 -6.11
CA GLY A 34 -11.14 5.71 -5.05
C GLY A 34 -12.06 5.15 -3.96
N ASN A 35 -13.05 5.94 -3.50
CA ASN A 35 -14.03 5.51 -2.49
C ASN A 35 -15.01 4.43 -3.01
N MET A 36 -15.25 4.38 -4.32
CA MET A 36 -16.07 3.34 -4.93
C MET A 36 -15.29 2.04 -5.21
N ALA A 37 -13.95 2.13 -5.26
CA ALA A 37 -13.09 1.00 -5.55
C ALA A 37 -13.11 -0.02 -4.40
N LYS A 38 -13.14 -1.31 -4.77
CA LYS A 38 -12.96 -2.43 -3.82
C LYS A 38 -11.75 -3.25 -4.24
N PRO A 39 -10.52 -2.75 -4.00
CA PRO A 39 -9.33 -3.43 -4.46
C PRO A 39 -9.11 -4.76 -3.75
N SER A 40 -8.42 -5.67 -4.45
CA SER A 40 -7.71 -6.78 -3.83
C SER A 40 -6.24 -6.43 -3.69
N LEU A 41 -5.65 -6.78 -2.55
CA LEU A 41 -4.23 -6.62 -2.26
C LEU A 41 -3.59 -7.99 -2.10
N SER A 42 -2.63 -8.33 -2.96
CA SER A 42 -1.92 -9.61 -2.90
C SER A 42 -0.45 -9.42 -2.55
N PHE A 43 0.05 -10.29 -1.68
CA PHE A 43 1.46 -10.39 -1.31
C PHE A 43 2.00 -11.76 -1.69
N SER A 44 3.22 -11.78 -2.23
CA SER A 44 4.00 -13.00 -2.46
C SER A 44 5.47 -12.74 -2.14
N VAL A 45 6.19 -13.80 -1.80
CA VAL A 45 7.64 -13.77 -1.58
C VAL A 45 8.25 -14.86 -2.46
N ASP A 46 9.31 -14.54 -3.20
CA ASP A 46 10.05 -15.53 -3.97
C ASP A 46 11.14 -16.24 -3.14
N ASP A 47 11.80 -17.22 -3.73
CA ASP A 47 12.85 -18.01 -3.05
C ASP A 47 14.08 -17.16 -2.65
N GLN A 48 14.22 -15.95 -3.18
CA GLN A 48 15.30 -15.00 -2.87
C GLN A 48 14.89 -13.98 -1.81
N GLY A 49 13.67 -14.08 -1.28
CA GLY A 49 13.12 -13.16 -0.29
C GLY A 49 12.65 -11.82 -0.88
N LEU A 50 12.51 -11.71 -2.20
CA LEU A 50 11.94 -10.51 -2.83
C LEU A 50 10.42 -10.53 -2.63
N ILE A 51 9.90 -9.45 -2.06
CA ILE A 51 8.47 -9.32 -1.76
C ILE A 51 7.81 -8.59 -2.92
N CYS A 52 6.72 -9.16 -3.45
CA CYS A 52 5.84 -8.52 -4.41
C CYS A 52 4.54 -8.13 -3.72
N MET A 53 4.15 -6.86 -3.80
CA MET A 53 2.84 -6.37 -3.38
C MET A 53 2.11 -5.81 -4.59
N ARG A 54 0.89 -6.31 -4.83
CA ARG A 54 0.05 -5.91 -5.96
C ARG A 54 -1.33 -5.48 -5.47
N SER A 55 -1.73 -4.27 -5.82
CA SER A 55 -3.08 -3.74 -5.58
C SER A 55 -3.84 -3.69 -6.90
N GLN A 56 -5.00 -4.34 -6.96
CA GLN A 56 -5.80 -4.43 -8.18
C GLN A 56 -7.23 -3.98 -7.90
N SER A 57 -7.74 -3.05 -8.70
CA SER A 57 -9.13 -2.60 -8.69
C SER A 57 -9.69 -2.56 -10.12
N THR A 58 -10.98 -2.22 -10.27
CA THR A 58 -11.59 -1.96 -11.58
C THR A 58 -11.01 -0.74 -12.30
N PHE A 59 -10.34 0.17 -11.57
CA PHE A 59 -9.85 1.44 -12.09
C PHE A 59 -8.35 1.43 -12.41
N LYS A 60 -7.53 0.87 -11.50
CA LYS A 60 -6.07 0.84 -11.61
C LYS A 60 -5.51 -0.40 -10.95
N THR A 61 -4.39 -0.89 -11.49
CA THR A 61 -3.55 -1.91 -10.88
C THR A 61 -2.17 -1.31 -10.64
N THR A 62 -1.63 -1.48 -9.43
CA THR A 62 -0.25 -1.13 -9.09
C THR A 62 0.47 -2.37 -8.56
N GLU A 63 1.76 -2.46 -8.84
CA GLU A 63 2.62 -3.55 -8.39
C GLU A 63 3.98 -2.97 -8.00
N VAL A 64 4.49 -3.37 -6.84
CA VAL A 64 5.83 -3.03 -6.37
C VAL A 64 6.55 -4.30 -5.94
N LYS A 65 7.85 -4.36 -6.23
CA LYS A 65 8.75 -5.42 -5.77
C LYS A 65 9.85 -4.80 -4.94
N PHE A 66 10.06 -5.29 -3.73
CA PHE A 66 10.94 -4.66 -2.76
C PHE A 66 11.59 -5.68 -1.81
N LYS A 67 12.67 -5.24 -1.18
CA LYS A 67 13.27 -5.90 -0.02
C LYS A 67 13.05 -5.01 1.20
N LEU A 68 12.93 -5.65 2.38
CA LEU A 68 12.75 -4.89 3.62
C LEU A 68 14.03 -4.08 3.93
N GLY A 69 13.85 -2.81 4.28
CA GLY A 69 14.93 -1.88 4.62
C GLY A 69 15.63 -1.23 3.42
N GLU A 70 15.28 -1.61 2.18
CA GLU A 70 15.88 -1.03 0.98
C GLU A 70 14.94 0.04 0.37
N GLU A 71 15.46 1.26 0.20
CA GLU A 71 14.74 2.35 -0.46
C GLU A 71 14.69 2.13 -1.98
N PHE A 72 13.55 2.39 -2.61
CA PHE A 72 13.38 2.33 -4.07
C PHE A 72 12.42 3.43 -4.57
N GLU A 73 12.40 3.64 -5.89
CA GLU A 73 11.47 4.56 -6.53
C GLU A 73 10.11 3.88 -6.77
N GLU A 74 9.04 4.50 -6.30
CA GLU A 74 7.66 4.06 -6.50
C GLU A 74 6.85 5.15 -7.19
N VAL A 75 6.13 4.78 -8.25
CA VAL A 75 5.05 5.60 -8.82
C VAL A 75 3.73 5.13 -8.21
N THR A 76 3.10 5.98 -7.40
CA THR A 76 1.90 5.62 -6.65
C THR A 76 0.66 5.61 -7.53
N ALA A 77 -0.45 5.05 -7.03
CA ALA A 77 -1.71 5.00 -7.76
C ALA A 77 -2.27 6.39 -8.14
N ASP A 78 -1.91 7.42 -7.37
CA ASP A 78 -2.22 8.84 -7.61
C ASP A 78 -1.09 9.60 -8.32
N ASP A 79 -0.17 8.88 -8.98
CA ASP A 79 0.88 9.39 -9.87
C ASP A 79 1.97 10.24 -9.19
N ARG A 80 2.11 10.15 -7.86
CA ARG A 80 3.28 10.69 -7.16
C ARG A 80 4.51 9.83 -7.45
N LYS A 81 5.65 10.47 -7.68
CA LYS A 81 6.96 9.81 -7.67
C LYS A 81 7.52 9.92 -6.26
N THR A 82 7.73 8.77 -5.63
CA THR A 82 8.11 8.69 -4.22
C THR A 82 9.37 7.86 -4.05
N LYS A 83 10.16 8.19 -3.02
CA LYS A 83 11.13 7.27 -2.42
C LYS A 83 10.41 6.47 -1.36
N THR A 84 10.35 5.16 -1.56
CA THR A 84 9.59 4.25 -0.69
C THR A 84 10.51 3.26 -0.01
N THR A 85 10.28 3.03 1.28
CA THR A 85 10.93 1.95 2.04
C THR A 85 9.89 1.14 2.78
N PHE A 86 9.99 -0.19 2.71
CA PHE A 86 9.20 -1.09 3.54
C PHE A 86 10.05 -1.61 4.70
N THR A 87 9.50 -1.60 5.91
CA THR A 87 10.13 -2.18 7.10
C THR A 87 9.14 -3.03 7.87
N LEU A 88 9.66 -3.91 8.73
CA LEU A 88 8.84 -4.69 9.65
C LEU A 88 9.17 -4.24 11.08
N ASP A 89 8.21 -3.64 11.78
CA ASP A 89 8.38 -3.19 13.16
C ASP A 89 7.23 -3.71 14.03
N ASN A 90 7.57 -4.37 15.14
CA ASN A 90 6.61 -4.95 16.08
C ASN A 90 5.50 -5.81 15.41
N GLY A 91 5.86 -6.50 14.32
CA GLY A 91 4.94 -7.31 13.53
C GLY A 91 4.09 -6.52 12.52
N LYS A 92 4.19 -5.20 12.46
CA LYS A 92 3.52 -4.39 11.43
C LYS A 92 4.42 -4.25 10.21
N LEU A 93 3.82 -4.29 9.02
CA LEU A 93 4.51 -3.93 7.78
C LEU A 93 4.30 -2.43 7.55
N ILE A 94 5.38 -1.67 7.62
CA ILE A 94 5.39 -0.22 7.52
C ILE A 94 5.90 0.17 6.13
N GLN A 95 5.08 0.83 5.33
CA GLN A 95 5.44 1.42 4.05
C GLN A 95 5.56 2.94 4.22
N LYS A 96 6.77 3.47 4.17
CA LYS A 96 7.03 4.91 4.23
C LYS A 96 7.28 5.45 2.84
N GLN A 97 6.55 6.49 2.44
CA GLN A 97 6.70 7.17 1.15
C GLN A 97 7.09 8.63 1.37
N CYS A 98 8.15 9.08 0.71
CA CYS A 98 8.63 10.46 0.78
C CYS A 98 8.67 11.11 -0.61
N TRP A 99 8.17 12.34 -0.73
CA TRP A 99 8.19 13.14 -1.98
C TRP A 99 8.11 14.63 -1.67
N ASP A 100 8.85 15.48 -2.38
CA ASP A 100 8.78 16.95 -2.25
C ASP A 100 8.80 17.49 -0.81
N GLY A 101 9.61 16.87 0.07
CA GLY A 101 9.68 17.21 1.50
C GLY A 101 8.47 16.79 2.35
N LYS A 102 7.53 16.04 1.78
CA LYS A 102 6.37 15.45 2.45
C LYS A 102 6.58 13.96 2.71
N GLU A 103 5.79 13.43 3.62
CA GLU A 103 5.83 12.03 4.03
C GLU A 103 4.41 11.50 4.27
N THR A 104 4.19 10.22 3.93
CA THR A 104 3.05 9.44 4.42
C THR A 104 3.51 8.04 4.79
N THR A 105 2.82 7.43 5.75
CA THR A 105 3.09 6.07 6.22
C THR A 105 1.83 5.23 6.09
N LEU A 106 1.95 4.05 5.49
CA LEU A 106 0.92 3.03 5.47
C LEU A 106 1.38 1.88 6.35
N GLU A 107 0.70 1.69 7.47
CA GLU A 107 0.91 0.54 8.35
C GLU A 107 -0.05 -0.57 7.98
N ARG A 108 0.41 -1.82 8.09
CA ARG A 108 -0.42 -3.00 7.89
C ARG A 108 -0.19 -4.00 9.00
N GLU A 109 -1.26 -4.52 9.57
CA GLU A 109 -1.19 -5.59 10.57
C GLU A 109 -2.25 -6.67 10.34
N ILE A 110 -1.99 -7.85 10.90
CA ILE A 110 -2.99 -8.92 10.91
C ILE A 110 -3.62 -8.97 12.30
N SER A 111 -4.91 -8.69 12.37
CA SER A 111 -5.71 -8.71 13.59
C SER A 111 -6.97 -9.56 13.35
N ASP A 112 -7.19 -10.58 14.18
CA ASP A 112 -8.32 -11.52 14.08
C ASP A 112 -8.51 -12.11 12.66
N GLY A 113 -7.42 -12.44 11.98
CA GLY A 113 -7.41 -13.00 10.63
C GLY A 113 -7.76 -11.97 9.53
N LYS A 114 -7.80 -10.68 9.84
CA LYS A 114 -8.02 -9.58 8.89
C LYS A 114 -6.74 -8.76 8.73
N LEU A 115 -6.50 -8.30 7.51
CA LEU A 115 -5.53 -7.27 7.22
C LEU A 115 -6.16 -5.90 7.52
N VAL A 116 -5.55 -5.17 8.44
CA VAL A 116 -5.89 -3.79 8.82
C VAL A 116 -4.81 -2.86 8.32
#